data_AF-A0A523Q8P9-F1
#
_entry.id   AF-A0A523Q8P9-F1
#
_cell.length_a   1.000
_cell.length_b   1.000
_cell.length_c   1.000
_cell.angle_alpha   90.00
_cell.angle_beta   90.00
_cell.angle_gamma   90.00
#
_symmetry.space_group_name_H-M   'P 1'
#
loop_
_entity.id
_entity.type
_entity.pdbx_description
1 polymer ?
#
loop_
_entity_poly.entity_id
_entity_poly.type
_entity_poly.pdbx_seq_one_letter_code
_entity_poly.pdbx_strand_id
1 'polypeptide(L)'
;MTTVRKLIPQGQGLAAVLLRRAPALALSWAQRQHLPAQATDAKGRTLTLVLPEGSTLQAGDALLAEDGSLAVVQAAPELLWRVSPCPEHGSPADLLRTAYRLGQQGVAVAMEAGHLLVQPDAALGHTLGHWDMVIAEVTQGFAPDVTPASCGHDHGHDHGHVHGPGCGHEHHGHAHQAHDHHDHGHVHGPGCGHEHSHDHHAHAPAAAASAAVPVQFVRHRPAAAAATAAPAPHVHGPGCGHDHGHEHGHGHGHGHDHQHE
;
A
#
# COMPACT_ATOMS: atom_id res chain seq x y z
N MET A 1 8.45 -21.85 28.30
CA MET A 1 8.37 -20.61 27.49
C MET A 1 9.53 -20.69 26.52
N THR A 2 9.25 -20.84 25.23
CA THR A 2 10.28 -21.11 24.20
C THR A 2 10.50 -19.85 23.37
N THR A 3 11.75 -19.50 23.08
CA THR A 3 12.06 -18.35 22.22
C THR A 3 12.05 -18.74 20.75
N VAL A 4 11.52 -17.88 19.90
CA VAL A 4 11.63 -17.94 18.44
C VAL A 4 12.66 -16.92 18.00
N ARG A 5 13.68 -17.38 17.27
CA ARG A 5 14.76 -16.52 16.76
C ARG A 5 14.89 -16.49 15.25
N LYS A 6 14.20 -17.39 14.55
CA LYS A 6 14.32 -17.54 13.10
C LYS A 6 12.96 -17.46 12.43
N LEU A 7 12.89 -16.55 11.47
CA LEU A 7 11.83 -16.42 10.49
C LEU A 7 12.23 -17.13 9.21
N ILE A 8 11.30 -17.92 8.66
CA ILE A 8 11.40 -18.54 7.34
C ILE A 8 10.23 -17.95 6.52
N PRO A 9 10.51 -16.94 5.68
CA PRO A 9 9.46 -16.27 4.90
C PRO A 9 8.66 -17.27 4.09
N GLN A 10 7.34 -17.24 4.23
CA GLN A 10 6.39 -18.13 3.54
C GLN A 10 6.74 -19.64 3.63
N GLY A 11 7.51 -20.06 4.63
CA GLY A 11 7.96 -21.44 4.75
C GLY A 11 8.91 -21.92 3.63
N GLN A 12 9.59 -21.01 2.94
CA GLN A 12 10.50 -21.33 1.84
C GLN A 12 11.52 -22.42 2.22
N GLY A 13 11.64 -23.44 1.38
CA GLY A 13 12.53 -24.59 1.59
C GLY A 13 12.01 -25.67 2.53
N LEU A 14 10.86 -25.46 3.20
CA LEU A 14 10.22 -26.50 4.01
C LEU A 14 9.26 -27.34 3.17
N ALA A 15 9.21 -28.64 3.45
CA ALA A 15 8.20 -29.51 2.88
C ALA A 15 6.79 -29.08 3.34
N ALA A 16 5.82 -29.04 2.43
CA ALA A 16 4.45 -28.60 2.73
C ALA A 16 3.78 -29.39 3.89
N VAL A 17 4.20 -30.64 4.12
CA VAL A 17 3.73 -31.46 5.25
C VAL A 17 4.17 -30.89 6.60
N LEU A 18 5.37 -30.30 6.68
CA LEU A 18 5.85 -29.65 7.90
C LEU A 18 5.02 -28.40 8.21
N LEU A 19 4.74 -27.58 7.19
CA LEU A 19 3.91 -26.38 7.33
C LEU A 19 2.48 -26.73 7.75
N ARG A 20 1.85 -27.73 7.13
CA ARG A 20 0.48 -28.17 7.47
C ARG A 20 0.36 -28.78 8.87
N ARG A 21 1.42 -29.34 9.42
CA ARG A 21 1.43 -29.98 10.76
C ARG A 21 1.91 -29.05 11.88
N ALA A 22 2.59 -27.96 11.52
CA ALA A 22 3.01 -26.95 12.47
C ALA A 22 1.77 -26.28 13.12
N PRO A 23 1.79 -25.99 14.42
CA PRO A 23 0.72 -25.24 15.06
C PRO A 23 0.58 -23.85 14.46
N ALA A 24 -0.66 -23.40 14.31
CA ALA A 24 -0.95 -22.03 13.95
C ALA A 24 -0.62 -21.07 15.10
N LEU A 25 -0.03 -19.94 14.76
CA LEU A 25 0.17 -18.81 15.66
C LEU A 25 -0.64 -17.64 15.10
N ALA A 26 -1.86 -17.46 15.62
CA ALA A 26 -2.75 -16.39 15.20
C ALA A 26 -2.28 -15.06 15.81
N LEU A 27 -1.86 -14.12 14.95
CA LEU A 27 -1.38 -12.80 15.35
C LEU A 27 -2.14 -11.72 14.59
N SER A 28 -2.53 -10.64 15.29
CA SER A 28 -3.05 -9.44 14.63
C SER A 28 -1.95 -8.75 13.81
N TRP A 29 -2.33 -7.83 12.94
CA TRP A 29 -1.36 -7.01 12.22
C TRP A 29 -0.44 -6.24 13.15
N ALA A 30 -0.97 -5.59 14.19
CA ALA A 30 -0.15 -4.86 15.16
C ALA A 30 0.89 -5.78 15.84
N GLN A 31 0.49 -6.98 16.26
CA GLN A 31 1.41 -7.95 16.87
C GLN A 31 2.51 -8.41 15.91
N ARG A 32 2.22 -8.44 14.60
CA ARG A 32 3.19 -8.83 13.56
C ARG A 32 4.20 -7.72 13.24
N GLN A 33 3.87 -6.47 13.52
CA GLN A 33 4.75 -5.30 13.29
C GLN A 33 5.54 -4.88 14.53
N HIS A 34 5.09 -5.25 15.74
CA HIS A 34 5.74 -4.86 16.99
C HIS A 34 6.41 -6.06 17.67
N LEU A 35 7.71 -6.19 17.42
CA LEU A 35 8.58 -7.19 18.05
C LEU A 35 9.57 -6.50 19.00
N PRO A 36 10.01 -7.18 20.08
CA PRO A 36 9.63 -8.54 20.49
C PRO A 36 8.20 -8.63 21.06
N ALA A 37 7.58 -9.80 20.91
CA ALA A 37 6.22 -10.06 21.39
C ALA A 37 6.09 -11.43 22.04
N GLN A 38 5.08 -11.62 22.90
CA GLN A 38 4.68 -12.95 23.38
C GLN A 38 3.37 -13.36 22.73
N ALA A 39 3.28 -14.62 22.33
CA ALA A 39 2.09 -15.18 21.70
C ALA A 39 1.90 -16.64 22.07
N THR A 40 0.67 -17.13 21.96
CA THR A 40 0.33 -18.53 22.27
C THR A 40 -0.10 -19.24 21.01
N ASP A 41 0.52 -20.40 20.71
CA ASP A 41 0.15 -21.20 19.55
C ASP A 41 -1.18 -21.94 19.76
N ALA A 42 -1.71 -22.54 18.69
CA ALA A 42 -2.95 -23.32 18.72
C ALA A 42 -2.89 -24.56 19.63
N LYS A 43 -1.72 -24.95 20.12
CA LYS A 43 -1.52 -26.05 21.09
C LYS A 43 -1.40 -25.54 22.53
N GLY A 44 -1.61 -24.24 22.78
CA GLY A 44 -1.55 -23.63 24.10
C GLY A 44 -0.12 -23.32 24.57
N ARG A 45 0.87 -23.36 23.68
CA ARG A 45 2.26 -23.10 24.03
C ARG A 45 2.59 -21.63 23.89
N THR A 46 3.15 -21.04 24.94
CA THR A 46 3.65 -19.66 24.93
C THR A 46 5.03 -19.58 24.28
N LEU A 47 5.12 -18.74 23.25
CA LEU A 47 6.31 -18.42 22.47
C LEU A 47 6.71 -16.97 22.69
N THR A 48 8.01 -16.72 22.82
CA THR A 48 8.58 -15.36 22.83
C THR A 48 9.21 -15.10 21.46
N LEU A 49 8.66 -14.17 20.71
CA LEU A 49 9.10 -13.80 19.37
C LEU A 49 10.22 -12.76 19.47
N VAL A 50 11.46 -13.17 19.21
CA VAL A 50 12.64 -12.30 19.23
C VAL A 50 13.38 -12.47 17.90
N LEU A 51 12.93 -11.71 16.91
CA LEU A 51 13.50 -11.75 15.55
C LEU A 51 14.50 -10.60 15.34
N PRO A 52 15.36 -10.67 14.31
CA PRO A 52 16.24 -9.56 13.94
C PRO A 52 15.47 -8.25 13.79
N GLU A 53 16.12 -7.13 14.10
CA GLU A 53 15.53 -5.80 13.95
C GLU A 53 15.05 -5.56 12.51
N GLY A 54 13.90 -4.90 12.37
CA GLY A 54 13.25 -4.67 11.08
C GLY A 54 12.51 -5.88 10.50
N SER A 55 12.48 -7.03 11.18
CA SER A 55 11.65 -8.17 10.75
C SER A 55 10.17 -7.82 10.85
N THR A 56 9.44 -7.97 9.75
CA THR A 56 7.97 -7.90 9.73
C THR A 56 7.41 -9.29 9.48
N LEU A 57 6.37 -9.68 10.23
CA LEU A 57 5.74 -10.97 10.07
C LEU A 57 4.57 -10.89 9.09
N GLN A 58 4.51 -11.83 8.16
CA GLN A 58 3.40 -11.99 7.23
C GLN A 58 2.62 -13.27 7.53
N ALA A 59 1.35 -13.30 7.14
CA ALA A 59 0.59 -14.55 7.18
C ALA A 59 1.26 -15.59 6.26
N GLY A 60 1.38 -16.83 6.72
CA GLY A 60 2.07 -17.91 6.00
C GLY A 60 3.54 -18.06 6.35
N ASP A 61 4.14 -17.11 7.07
CA ASP A 61 5.52 -17.24 7.52
C ASP A 61 5.68 -18.37 8.54
N ALA A 62 6.81 -19.09 8.45
CA ALA A 62 7.15 -20.14 9.40
C ALA A 62 8.18 -19.64 10.41
N LEU A 63 7.91 -19.89 11.68
CA LEU A 63 8.73 -19.53 12.82
C LEU A 63 9.41 -20.79 13.36
N LEU A 64 10.72 -20.73 13.52
CA LEU A 64 11.50 -21.79 14.14
C LEU A 64 11.93 -21.37 15.55
N ALA A 65 11.47 -22.16 16.52
CA ALA A 65 11.80 -21.99 17.92
C ALA A 65 13.14 -22.66 18.27
N GLU A 66 13.74 -22.25 19.39
CA GLU A 66 15.03 -22.79 19.87
C GLU A 66 14.99 -24.29 20.20
N ASP A 67 13.81 -24.82 20.54
CA ASP A 67 13.58 -26.25 20.79
C ASP A 67 13.42 -27.07 19.49
N GLY A 68 13.60 -26.44 18.32
CA GLY A 68 13.48 -27.05 16.99
C GLY A 68 12.04 -27.18 16.50
N SER A 69 11.06 -26.71 17.27
CA SER A 69 9.66 -26.75 16.83
C SER A 69 9.33 -25.63 15.85
N LEU A 70 8.39 -25.92 14.95
CA LEU A 70 7.86 -24.97 13.98
C LEU A 70 6.50 -24.45 14.44
N ALA A 71 6.21 -23.19 14.14
CA ALA A 71 4.87 -22.60 14.17
C ALA A 71 4.64 -21.80 12.89
N VAL A 72 3.40 -21.71 12.40
CA VAL A 72 3.07 -20.94 11.19
C VAL A 72 2.22 -19.74 11.59
N VAL A 73 2.64 -18.55 11.17
CA VAL A 73 1.93 -17.31 11.42
C VAL A 73 0.63 -17.31 10.60
N GLN A 74 -0.47 -17.02 11.27
CA GLN A 74 -1.76 -16.78 10.64
C GLN A 74 -2.26 -15.38 11.01
N ALA A 75 -2.96 -14.74 10.09
CA ALA A 75 -3.66 -13.51 10.38
C ALA A 75 -4.80 -13.82 11.36
N ALA A 76 -4.71 -13.31 12.59
CA ALA A 76 -5.80 -13.41 13.55
C ALA A 76 -7.02 -12.62 13.03
N PRO A 77 -8.25 -13.13 13.21
CA PRO A 77 -9.43 -12.33 12.94
C PRO A 77 -9.44 -11.06 13.79
N GLU A 78 -9.47 -9.90 13.14
CA GLU A 78 -9.50 -8.58 13.78
C GLU A 78 -10.59 -7.70 13.14
N LEU A 79 -11.03 -6.67 13.86
CA LEU A 79 -12.00 -5.71 13.34
C LEU A 79 -11.33 -4.84 12.28
N LEU A 80 -11.90 -4.82 11.08
CA LEU A 80 -11.43 -4.08 9.93
C LEU A 80 -12.57 -3.26 9.34
N TRP A 81 -12.19 -2.23 8.59
CA TRP A 81 -13.08 -1.48 7.74
C TRP A 81 -12.95 -1.96 6.31
N ARG A 82 -14.06 -2.47 5.77
CA ARG A 82 -14.28 -2.69 4.35
C ARG A 82 -14.67 -1.37 3.71
N VAL A 83 -13.79 -0.86 2.86
CA VAL A 83 -13.96 0.40 2.14
C VAL A 83 -14.30 0.08 0.69
N SER A 84 -15.46 0.51 0.23
CA SER A 84 -15.90 0.35 -1.17
C SER A 84 -16.44 1.66 -1.72
N PRO A 85 -16.43 1.86 -3.06
CA PRO A 85 -17.04 3.04 -3.65
C PRO A 85 -18.52 3.13 -3.29
N CYS A 86 -19.01 4.36 -3.10
CA CYS A 86 -20.41 4.63 -2.96
C CYS A 86 -21.17 4.16 -4.21
N PRO A 87 -22.25 3.37 -4.09
CA PRO A 87 -23.01 2.91 -5.25
C PRO A 87 -23.63 4.04 -6.10
N GLU A 88 -23.86 5.21 -5.50
CA GLU A 88 -24.52 6.35 -6.14
C GLU A 88 -23.54 7.29 -6.86
N HIS A 89 -22.39 7.56 -6.23
CA HIS A 89 -21.46 8.61 -6.68
C HIS A 89 -20.04 8.09 -6.95
N GLY A 90 -19.68 6.92 -6.42
CA GLY A 90 -18.34 6.36 -6.51
C GLY A 90 -18.14 5.50 -7.74
N SER A 91 -16.92 5.51 -8.28
CA SER A 91 -16.50 4.63 -9.37
C SER A 91 -15.41 3.65 -8.93
N PRO A 92 -15.19 2.54 -9.68
CA PRO A 92 -14.02 1.68 -9.45
C PRO A 92 -12.67 2.42 -9.53
N ALA A 93 -12.60 3.50 -10.32
CA ALA A 93 -11.39 4.32 -10.39
C ALA A 93 -11.13 5.09 -9.08
N ASP A 94 -12.17 5.46 -8.35
CA ASP A 94 -12.02 6.13 -7.04
C ASP A 94 -11.50 5.18 -5.97
N LEU A 95 -11.83 3.89 -6.06
CA LEU A 95 -11.22 2.86 -5.21
C LEU A 95 -9.70 2.79 -5.40
N LEU A 96 -9.24 2.80 -6.66
CA LEU A 96 -7.81 2.78 -6.99
C LEU A 96 -7.09 4.04 -6.51
N ARG A 97 -7.69 5.22 -6.72
CA ARG A 97 -7.17 6.49 -6.21
C ARG A 97 -7.10 6.48 -4.68
N THR A 98 -8.11 5.92 -4.03
CA THR A 98 -8.15 5.79 -2.57
C THR A 98 -7.04 4.88 -2.07
N ALA A 99 -6.88 3.68 -2.66
CA ALA A 99 -5.79 2.77 -2.33
C ALA A 99 -4.41 3.45 -2.46
N TYR A 100 -4.20 4.18 -3.55
CA TYR A 100 -2.96 4.92 -3.79
C TYR A 100 -2.71 6.02 -2.75
N ARG A 101 -3.73 6.80 -2.39
CA ARG A 101 -3.62 7.86 -1.36
C ARG A 101 -3.32 7.28 0.02
N LEU A 102 -3.99 6.19 0.40
CA LEU A 102 -3.75 5.48 1.66
C LEU A 102 -2.32 4.95 1.72
N GLY A 103 -1.83 4.35 0.63
CA GLY A 103 -0.45 3.87 0.53
C GLY A 103 0.58 5.00 0.70
N GLN A 104 0.36 6.17 0.10
CA GLN A 104 1.23 7.34 0.29
C GLN A 104 1.27 7.85 1.74
N GLN A 105 0.20 7.62 2.50
CA GLN A 105 0.13 7.97 3.92
C GLN A 105 0.73 6.88 4.82
N GLY A 106 1.25 5.79 4.25
CA GLY A 106 1.79 4.66 5.00
C GLY A 106 0.70 3.82 5.70
N VAL A 107 -0.56 3.98 5.31
CA VAL A 107 -1.65 3.16 5.83
C VAL A 107 -1.53 1.77 5.24
N ALA A 108 -1.55 0.74 6.10
CA ALA A 108 -1.61 -0.64 5.65
C ALA A 108 -2.98 -0.90 4.99
N VAL A 109 -2.98 -1.38 3.75
CA VAL A 109 -4.18 -1.67 2.97
C VAL A 109 -4.10 -3.09 2.43
N ALA A 110 -5.16 -3.87 2.59
CA ALA A 110 -5.35 -5.09 1.80
C ALA A 110 -6.32 -4.80 0.65
N MET A 111 -5.95 -5.20 -0.55
CA MET A 111 -6.69 -5.00 -1.78
C MET A 111 -7.49 -6.25 -2.10
N GLU A 112 -8.82 -6.12 -2.13
CA GLU A 112 -9.72 -7.18 -2.55
C GLU A 112 -10.53 -6.75 -3.79
N ALA A 113 -11.17 -7.73 -4.44
CA ALA A 113 -12.03 -7.45 -5.57
C ALA A 113 -13.18 -6.51 -5.14
N GLY A 114 -13.13 -5.27 -5.65
CA GLY A 114 -14.16 -4.25 -5.43
C GLY A 114 -14.16 -3.58 -4.05
N HIS A 115 -13.18 -3.85 -3.18
CA HIS A 115 -13.06 -3.16 -1.90
C HIS A 115 -11.65 -3.22 -1.31
N LEU A 116 -11.39 -2.38 -0.32
CA LEU A 116 -10.15 -2.37 0.46
C LEU A 116 -10.45 -2.76 1.90
N LEU A 117 -9.48 -3.38 2.56
CA LEU A 117 -9.49 -3.53 4.01
C LEU A 117 -8.44 -2.64 4.63
N VAL A 118 -8.85 -1.91 5.67
CA VAL A 118 -7.97 -1.09 6.50
C VAL A 118 -8.32 -1.29 7.97
N GLN A 119 -7.36 -1.04 8.86
CA GLN A 119 -7.67 -1.01 10.29
C GLN A 119 -8.52 0.23 10.62
N PRO A 120 -9.48 0.13 11.56
CA PRO A 120 -10.25 1.28 12.02
C PRO A 120 -9.34 2.36 12.61
N ASP A 121 -9.42 3.56 12.05
CA ASP A 121 -8.68 4.73 12.51
C ASP A 121 -9.59 5.95 12.53
N ALA A 122 -9.58 6.67 13.66
CA ALA A 122 -10.47 7.80 13.88
C ALA A 122 -10.24 8.97 12.91
N ALA A 123 -8.99 9.23 12.51
CA ALA A 123 -8.66 10.26 11.54
C ALA A 123 -9.03 9.83 10.11
N LEU A 124 -8.93 8.54 9.82
CA LEU A 124 -9.23 8.00 8.50
C LEU A 124 -10.74 8.03 8.18
N GLY A 125 -11.60 7.78 9.18
CA GLY A 125 -13.04 7.66 8.97
C GLY A 125 -13.69 8.87 8.31
N HIS A 126 -13.30 10.09 8.71
CA HIS A 126 -13.81 11.32 8.11
C HIS A 126 -13.31 11.52 6.67
N THR A 127 -12.02 11.22 6.45
CA THR A 127 -11.35 11.38 5.16
C THR A 127 -11.97 10.48 4.08
N LEU A 128 -12.28 9.23 4.42
CA LEU A 128 -12.89 8.28 3.50
C LEU A 128 -14.30 8.72 3.06
N GLY A 129 -15.08 9.34 3.95
CA GLY A 129 -16.41 9.86 3.61
C GLY A 129 -16.37 10.99 2.57
N HIS A 130 -15.30 11.79 2.55
CA HIS A 130 -15.10 12.84 1.53
C HIS A 130 -14.59 12.32 0.18
N TRP A 131 -14.20 11.05 0.09
CA TRP A 131 -13.70 10.43 -1.14
C TRP A 131 -14.74 9.51 -1.80
N ASP A 132 -16.03 9.74 -1.52
CA ASP A 132 -17.15 8.94 -2.02
C ASP A 132 -17.01 7.46 -1.67
N MET A 133 -16.40 7.14 -0.52
CA MET A 133 -16.27 5.78 -0.03
C MET A 133 -17.31 5.47 1.05
N VAL A 134 -17.77 4.23 1.05
CA VAL A 134 -18.63 3.64 2.08
C VAL A 134 -17.81 2.69 2.91
N ILE A 135 -17.97 2.80 4.24
CA ILE A 135 -17.27 1.97 5.21
C ILE A 135 -18.25 0.96 5.81
N ALA A 136 -17.88 -0.31 5.81
CA ALA A 136 -18.55 -1.38 6.54
C ALA A 136 -17.58 -2.06 7.50
N GLU A 137 -18.04 -2.41 8.70
CA GLU A 137 -17.23 -3.16 9.66
C GLU A 137 -17.26 -4.66 9.31
N VAL A 138 -16.08 -5.27 9.28
CA VAL A 138 -15.91 -6.70 9.05
C VAL A 138 -14.90 -7.28 10.06
N THR A 139 -15.03 -8.56 10.39
CA THR A 139 -14.05 -9.25 11.23
C THR A 139 -13.44 -10.39 10.44
N GLN A 140 -12.16 -10.25 10.07
CA GLN A 140 -11.42 -11.25 9.32
C GLN A 140 -9.91 -11.08 9.51
N GLY A 141 -9.12 -12.03 9.00
CA GLY A 141 -7.68 -11.93 9.04
C GLY A 141 -7.19 -10.80 8.15
N PHE A 142 -6.37 -9.89 8.69
CA PHE A 142 -5.78 -8.81 7.91
C PHE A 142 -4.45 -9.24 7.29
N ALA A 143 -4.31 -9.12 5.97
CA ALA A 143 -3.07 -9.39 5.25
C ALA A 143 -2.85 -8.26 4.24
N PRO A 144 -2.34 -7.10 4.68
CA PRO A 144 -2.16 -5.96 3.79
C PRO A 144 -1.14 -6.31 2.69
N ASP A 145 -1.35 -5.71 1.52
CA ASP A 145 -0.43 -5.77 0.39
C ASP A 145 0.77 -4.87 0.68
N VAL A 146 1.58 -5.27 1.66
CA VAL A 146 2.87 -4.65 1.90
C VAL A 146 3.87 -5.23 0.92
N THR A 147 4.57 -4.36 0.19
CA THR A 147 5.87 -4.74 -0.32
C THR A 147 6.75 -4.99 0.90
N PRO A 148 7.47 -6.13 1.00
CA PRO A 148 8.50 -6.29 2.01
C PRO A 148 9.39 -5.06 1.91
N ALA A 149 9.56 -4.32 3.01
CA ALA A 149 10.38 -3.13 3.02
C ALA A 149 11.74 -3.52 2.42
N SER A 150 12.01 -3.07 1.19
CA SER A 150 13.35 -3.20 0.64
C SER A 150 14.21 -2.38 1.59
N CYS A 151 15.11 -3.04 2.29
CA CYS A 151 16.17 -2.41 3.03
C CYS A 151 16.74 -1.21 2.26
N GLY A 152 16.61 0.00 2.85
CA GLY A 152 17.31 1.20 2.43
C GLY A 152 16.59 2.09 1.41
N HIS A 153 15.75 3.00 1.89
CA HIS A 153 15.88 4.40 1.50
C HIS A 153 16.11 5.19 2.79
N ASP A 154 17.35 5.10 3.26
CA ASP A 154 17.91 6.13 4.11
C ASP A 154 17.95 7.39 3.25
N HIS A 155 16.91 8.22 3.33
CA HIS A 155 16.98 9.61 2.88
C HIS A 155 17.79 10.41 3.92
N GLY A 156 19.03 9.98 4.13
CA GLY A 156 20.06 10.76 4.74
C GLY A 156 20.43 11.88 3.78
N HIS A 157 19.66 12.97 3.80
CA HIS A 157 20.16 14.26 3.35
C HIS A 157 21.17 14.78 4.39
N ASP A 158 22.33 14.13 4.47
CA ASP A 158 23.51 14.71 5.11
C ASP A 158 24.32 15.43 4.02
N HIS A 159 23.95 16.69 3.74
CA HIS A 159 24.84 17.62 3.06
C HIS A 159 25.81 18.23 4.08
N GLY A 160 26.67 17.38 4.64
CA GLY A 160 27.82 17.76 5.44
C GLY A 160 29.11 17.72 4.62
N HIS A 161 29.24 18.58 3.59
CA HIS A 161 30.55 18.80 2.95
C HIS A 161 31.46 19.58 3.91
N VAL A 162 32.19 18.86 4.77
CA VAL A 162 33.32 19.40 5.53
C VAL A 162 34.54 19.44 4.59
N HIS A 163 34.91 20.63 4.14
CA HIS A 163 36.20 20.84 3.47
C HIS A 163 37.33 20.82 4.51
N GLY A 164 38.16 19.78 4.48
CA GLY A 164 39.47 19.80 5.13
C GLY A 164 40.44 20.75 4.38
N PRO A 165 41.35 21.44 5.08
CA PRO A 165 42.29 22.36 4.45
C PRO A 165 43.43 21.58 3.78
N GLY A 166 43.38 21.39 2.45
CA GLY A 166 44.54 20.82 1.75
C GLY A 166 44.38 20.22 0.35
N CYS A 167 43.21 20.26 -0.29
CA CYS A 167 43.04 19.68 -1.62
C CYS A 167 43.19 20.74 -2.71
N GLY A 168 44.42 21.01 -3.14
CA GLY A 168 44.71 21.75 -4.37
C GLY A 168 44.57 20.84 -5.58
N HIS A 169 43.51 21.04 -6.37
CA HIS A 169 43.39 20.49 -7.72
C HIS A 169 43.33 21.65 -8.72
N GLU A 170 44.46 21.86 -9.39
CA GLU A 170 44.56 22.67 -10.60
C GLU A 170 43.75 21.99 -11.71
N HIS A 171 42.69 22.66 -12.17
CA HIS A 171 42.00 22.29 -13.39
C HIS A 171 42.33 23.31 -14.48
N HIS A 172 43.12 22.88 -15.45
CA HIS A 172 43.36 23.59 -16.71
C HIS A 172 42.03 23.82 -17.44
N GLY A 173 41.72 25.09 -17.66
CA GLY A 173 40.54 25.52 -18.40
C GLY A 173 40.64 25.24 -19.90
N HIS A 174 39.61 24.59 -20.44
CA HIS A 174 39.25 24.72 -21.84
C HIS A 174 37.92 25.47 -21.93
N ALA A 175 37.99 26.64 -22.55
CA ALA A 175 36.87 27.54 -22.79
C ALA A 175 36.01 27.02 -23.95
N HIS A 176 34.69 27.00 -23.78
CA HIS A 176 33.71 27.42 -24.78
C HIS A 176 32.45 27.97 -24.10
N GLN A 177 32.31 29.29 -24.18
CA GLN A 177 31.07 30.09 -24.24
C GLN A 177 29.88 29.62 -23.39
N ALA A 178 29.92 30.01 -22.11
CA ALA A 178 28.71 30.27 -21.34
C ALA A 178 28.24 31.70 -21.66
N HIS A 179 26.95 31.87 -21.91
CA HIS A 179 26.32 33.17 -21.97
C HIS A 179 26.32 33.80 -20.57
N ASP A 180 27.05 34.89 -20.42
CA ASP A 180 27.00 35.78 -19.27
C ASP A 180 25.63 36.47 -19.20
N HIS A 181 24.87 36.20 -18.14
CA HIS A 181 23.98 37.20 -17.57
C HIS A 181 24.47 37.49 -16.16
N HIS A 182 25.27 38.55 -16.07
CA HIS A 182 25.77 39.12 -14.84
C HIS A 182 24.61 39.61 -13.95
N ASP A 183 24.69 39.20 -12.68
CA ASP A 183 24.07 39.91 -11.56
C ASP A 183 24.66 41.32 -11.49
N HIS A 184 23.88 42.30 -11.91
CA HIS A 184 24.19 43.70 -11.70
C HIS A 184 23.45 44.15 -10.44
N GLY A 185 24.19 44.29 -9.34
CA GLY A 185 23.75 45.04 -8.17
C GLY A 185 23.36 46.45 -8.60
N HIS A 186 22.06 46.73 -8.62
CA HIS A 186 21.53 48.05 -8.94
C HIS A 186 21.64 48.96 -7.71
N VAL A 187 22.44 50.01 -7.83
CA VAL A 187 22.50 51.12 -6.86
C VAL A 187 21.30 52.04 -7.11
N HIS A 188 20.45 52.22 -6.10
CA HIS A 188 19.36 53.20 -6.16
C HIS A 188 19.90 54.62 -5.94
N GLY A 189 19.69 55.51 -6.91
CA GLY A 189 19.87 56.95 -6.72
C GLY A 189 18.81 57.54 -5.79
N PRO A 190 19.04 58.74 -5.22
CA PRO A 190 18.15 59.32 -4.23
C PRO A 190 16.81 59.73 -4.89
N GLY A 191 15.76 58.94 -4.67
CA GLY A 191 14.40 59.28 -5.11
C GLY A 191 13.45 58.14 -5.48
N CYS A 192 13.86 56.87 -5.45
CA CYS A 192 12.96 55.77 -5.81
C CYS A 192 12.28 55.16 -4.56
N GLY A 193 11.06 55.58 -4.27
CA GLY A 193 10.18 54.94 -3.28
C GLY A 193 9.37 53.82 -3.92
N HIS A 194 9.73 52.57 -3.63
CA HIS A 194 8.85 51.42 -3.85
C HIS A 194 8.98 50.48 -2.65
N GLU A 195 7.90 50.45 -1.88
CA GLU A 195 7.72 49.65 -0.67
C GLU A 195 7.16 48.29 -1.09
N HIS A 196 7.92 47.21 -0.89
CA HIS A 196 7.40 45.86 -0.97
C HIS A 196 6.95 45.44 0.43
N SER A 197 5.65 45.65 0.70
CA SER A 197 4.96 45.12 1.87
C SER A 197 5.00 43.58 1.81
N HIS A 198 5.68 42.97 2.77
CA HIS A 198 5.50 41.56 3.09
C HIS A 198 4.47 41.47 4.21
N ASP A 199 3.23 41.14 3.84
CA ASP A 199 2.16 40.82 4.78
C ASP A 199 2.54 39.58 5.59
N HIS A 200 2.85 39.78 6.87
CA HIS A 200 2.92 38.73 7.87
C HIS A 200 1.57 38.64 8.59
N HIS A 201 0.70 37.74 8.14
CA HIS A 201 -0.44 37.33 8.95
C HIS A 201 -0.03 36.20 9.89
N ALA A 202 0.18 36.57 11.16
CA ALA A 202 0.24 35.66 12.28
C ALA A 202 -1.18 35.19 12.63
N HIS A 203 -1.40 33.88 12.73
CA HIS A 203 -2.63 33.31 13.28
C HIS A 203 -2.40 32.78 14.70
N ALA A 204 -3.13 33.38 15.65
CA ALA A 204 -3.26 32.94 17.03
C ALA A 204 -4.21 31.74 17.16
N PRO A 205 -4.11 30.90 18.21
CA PRO A 205 -4.94 29.70 18.34
C PRO A 205 -6.35 30.04 18.83
N ALA A 206 -7.36 29.56 18.13
CA ALA A 206 -8.75 29.60 18.57
C ALA A 206 -9.18 28.20 19.05
N ALA A 207 -9.44 28.09 20.35
CA ALA A 207 -10.18 26.98 20.94
C ALA A 207 -11.69 27.25 20.79
N ALA A 208 -12.45 26.29 20.26
CA ALA A 208 -13.66 25.72 20.88
C ALA A 208 -14.59 25.00 19.88
N ALA A 209 -15.08 23.84 20.36
CA ALA A 209 -16.31 23.13 20.02
C ALA A 209 -16.43 22.43 18.65
N SER A 210 -15.91 21.20 18.58
CA SER A 210 -16.40 20.20 17.62
C SER A 210 -17.80 19.74 18.01
N ALA A 211 -18.80 20.10 17.21
CA ALA A 211 -20.07 19.39 17.20
C ALA A 211 -19.86 18.07 16.45
N ALA A 212 -20.10 16.95 17.12
CA ALA A 212 -20.02 15.62 16.53
C ALA A 212 -21.10 15.47 15.45
N VAL A 213 -20.68 15.34 14.19
CA VAL A 213 -21.53 14.86 13.10
C VAL A 213 -21.58 13.34 13.21
N PRO A 214 -22.75 12.70 13.31
CA PRO A 214 -22.83 11.25 13.42
C PRO A 214 -22.44 10.60 12.08
N VAL A 215 -21.35 9.84 12.09
CA VAL A 215 -21.02 8.89 11.02
C VAL A 215 -22.13 7.83 11.01
N GLN A 216 -22.90 7.74 9.93
CA GLN A 216 -23.95 6.75 9.79
C GLN A 216 -23.33 5.38 9.48
N PHE A 217 -23.14 4.58 10.54
CA PHE A 217 -22.81 3.16 10.41
C PHE A 217 -24.02 2.40 9.88
N VAL A 218 -23.95 1.95 8.62
CA VAL A 218 -24.96 1.04 8.08
C VAL A 218 -24.74 -0.35 8.69
N ARG A 219 -25.46 -0.64 9.79
CA ARG A 219 -25.50 -1.99 10.36
C ARG A 219 -26.29 -2.90 9.41
N HIS A 220 -25.59 -3.65 8.56
CA HIS A 220 -26.22 -4.71 7.79
C HIS A 220 -26.60 -5.87 8.71
N ARG A 221 -27.91 -6.13 8.77
CA ARG A 221 -28.51 -7.31 9.41
C ARG A 221 -28.04 -8.56 8.63
N PRO A 222 -27.62 -9.66 9.28
CA PRO A 222 -27.19 -10.84 8.56
C PRO A 222 -28.38 -11.41 7.79
N ALA A 223 -28.31 -11.38 6.46
CA ALA A 223 -29.25 -12.07 5.61
C ALA A 223 -28.99 -13.57 5.75
N ALA A 224 -30.03 -14.32 6.12
CA ALA A 224 -30.01 -15.77 6.10
C ALA A 224 -29.70 -16.23 4.66
N ALA A 225 -28.64 -17.02 4.52
CA ALA A 225 -28.22 -17.60 3.25
C ALA A 225 -29.32 -18.55 2.74
N ALA A 226 -30.10 -18.09 1.75
CA ALA A 226 -30.89 -18.98 0.92
C ALA A 226 -29.94 -19.61 -0.11
N ALA A 227 -29.74 -20.92 0.01
CA ALA A 227 -28.97 -21.71 -0.93
C ALA A 227 -29.71 -21.76 -2.29
N THR A 228 -29.16 -21.08 -3.29
CA THR A 228 -29.53 -21.30 -4.69
C THR A 228 -28.64 -22.39 -5.29
N ALA A 229 -29.28 -23.42 -5.82
CA ALA A 229 -28.65 -24.58 -6.44
C ALA A 229 -27.91 -24.19 -7.73
N ALA A 230 -26.77 -24.84 -7.98
CA ALA A 230 -25.95 -24.68 -9.17
C ALA A 230 -26.69 -25.16 -10.45
N PRO A 231 -26.49 -24.51 -11.61
CA PRO A 231 -27.02 -25.02 -12.88
C PRO A 231 -26.23 -26.25 -13.34
N ALA A 232 -26.96 -27.26 -13.81
CA ALA A 232 -26.40 -28.50 -14.34
C ALA A 232 -25.62 -28.26 -15.65
N PRO A 233 -24.53 -29.00 -15.92
CA PRO A 233 -23.82 -28.93 -17.18
C PRO A 233 -24.66 -29.56 -18.31
N HIS A 234 -24.81 -28.83 -19.41
CA HIS A 234 -25.45 -29.33 -20.62
C HIS A 234 -24.44 -30.14 -21.46
N VAL A 235 -24.85 -31.32 -21.91
CA VAL A 235 -24.03 -32.23 -22.72
C VAL A 235 -24.41 -32.05 -24.19
N HIS A 236 -23.46 -31.77 -25.07
CA HIS A 236 -23.69 -31.81 -26.52
C HIS A 236 -23.72 -33.27 -26.98
N GLY A 237 -24.90 -33.74 -27.38
CA GLY A 237 -25.08 -35.04 -28.03
C GLY A 237 -24.54 -35.04 -29.48
N PRO A 238 -24.12 -36.20 -30.00
CA PRO A 238 -23.56 -36.31 -31.34
C PRO A 238 -24.70 -36.24 -32.37
N GLY A 239 -24.82 -35.14 -33.11
CA GLY A 239 -25.78 -35.05 -34.22
C GLY A 239 -26.38 -33.68 -34.55
N CYS A 240 -25.88 -32.56 -34.01
CA CYS A 240 -26.33 -31.23 -34.43
C CYS A 240 -25.36 -30.63 -35.44
N GLY A 241 -25.62 -30.86 -36.74
CA GLY A 241 -24.98 -30.12 -37.82
C GLY A 241 -25.76 -28.85 -38.13
N HIS A 242 -25.07 -27.71 -38.21
CA HIS A 242 -25.50 -26.53 -38.96
C HIS A 242 -24.26 -25.83 -39.51
N ASP A 243 -24.20 -25.78 -40.84
CA ASP A 243 -23.10 -25.26 -41.65
C ASP A 243 -23.15 -23.74 -41.87
N HIS A 244 -21.94 -23.21 -42.11
CA HIS A 244 -21.48 -22.14 -43.00
C HIS A 244 -22.20 -20.77 -43.14
N GLY A 245 -21.37 -19.73 -42.97
CA GLY A 245 -21.19 -18.70 -43.99
C GLY A 245 -21.43 -17.25 -43.57
N HIS A 246 -20.38 -16.44 -43.46
CA HIS A 246 -20.16 -15.27 -44.33
C HIS A 246 -18.82 -14.58 -44.00
N GLU A 247 -17.92 -14.58 -44.98
CA GLU A 247 -16.74 -13.72 -45.06
C GLU A 247 -17.17 -12.26 -45.30
N HIS A 248 -16.47 -11.31 -44.67
CA HIS A 248 -16.31 -9.97 -45.21
C HIS A 248 -14.87 -9.50 -44.98
N GLY A 249 -14.04 -9.68 -46.01
CA GLY A 249 -12.76 -8.99 -46.13
C GLY A 249 -12.97 -7.59 -46.69
N HIS A 250 -12.28 -6.61 -46.10
CA HIS A 250 -11.97 -5.35 -46.76
C HIS A 250 -10.52 -4.99 -46.46
N GLY A 251 -9.64 -5.28 -47.43
CA GLY A 251 -8.32 -4.68 -47.51
C GLY A 251 -8.40 -3.39 -48.31
N HIS A 252 -7.74 -2.34 -47.82
CA HIS A 252 -7.31 -1.21 -48.64
C HIS A 252 -5.86 -0.89 -48.28
N GLY A 253 -4.96 -1.45 -49.09
CA GLY A 253 -3.60 -0.94 -49.22
C GLY A 253 -3.59 0.16 -50.27
N HIS A 254 -2.96 1.28 -49.96
CA HIS A 254 -2.47 2.21 -50.96
C HIS A 254 -1.05 2.62 -50.55
N GLY A 255 -0.09 1.86 -51.05
CA GLY A 255 1.26 2.38 -51.26
C GLY A 255 1.28 3.13 -52.59
N HIS A 256 1.83 4.33 -52.59
CA HIS A 256 2.35 4.95 -53.79
C HIS A 256 3.73 5.50 -53.46
N ASP A 257 4.73 4.83 -54.03
CA ASP A 257 6.11 5.28 -54.12
C ASP A 257 6.32 5.63 -55.59
N HIS A 258 6.83 6.83 -55.87
CA HIS A 258 7.30 7.22 -57.19
C HIS A 258 8.60 8.02 -57.01
N GLN A 259 9.69 7.43 -57.48
CA GLN A 259 11.02 8.03 -57.58
C GLN A 259 11.20 8.81 -58.90
N HIS A 260 12.26 9.63 -58.89
CA HIS A 260 13.11 10.12 -59.98
C HIS A 260 12.61 11.26 -60.89
N GLU A 261 13.27 12.43 -60.76
CA GLU A 261 14.36 12.86 -61.65
C GLU A 261 15.48 13.55 -60.84
#